data_AF-A0A7V3JRW8-F1
#
_entry.id   AF-A0A7V3JRW8-F1
#
_cell.length_a   1.000
_cell.length_b   1.000
_cell.length_c   1.000
_cell.angle_alpha   90.00
_cell.angle_beta   90.00
_cell.angle_gamma   90.00
#
_symmetry.space_group_name_H-M   'P 1'
#
loop_
_entity.id
_entity.type
_entity.pdbx_description
1 polymer ?
#
loop_
_entity_poly.entity_id
_entity_poly.type
_entity_poly.pdbx_seq_one_letter_code
_entity_poly.pdbx_strand_id
1 'polypeptide(L)'
;MKNLFILLILLLIPWFTYAEEFKYFTFSPFTDAYLDLSLVKSITQTFYPFDDNLNAFILWIKNETEANQIKVSLFKDNTLIKSKIFDIPVLEKSSFGVEFKLDFGENIPIKSGEEYKIKIDHIKGKGLKIYYSSLIQLLQHTEEYSLAEDFVGPLYINNSSSSYAVNFTLSEKEENNLPQFKDIKVNVVTPYKVIINFQTNEPVKYKLVYWISNEENVNVIDFIEYLDNCYKPNKCKFEIDTKPNSLYIFQIGIKDYWDNINVYQGTFITPYDPNLPIPTSSPTQTAIQIEDKEPPIITSFNIIELTTTTITIKFTTNEYTLANFSIYTYTNKLVLTKLSPIFDTIHIISSKPVLVPNYKYYAILRVEDRNNNYTTFKFEFITSPQGTIKEVFLPPDTPSISTTSQSQPQEQILQPSIKTSEINEQIFQTVTESDKKESKEIKSNVAINFNPKNYEIAINIPKEQMGNFILEIYDKNNKLVRRVKNIQEDKISLKDLKEGIYKIILIDKNVNEIITQKNIELRNEFKNKEKLENISFKYKTMYILIFLIILFAIVFSYLIYKLIKQKR
;
A
#
# COMPACT_ATOMS: atom_id res chain seq x y z
N MET A 1 -5.66 -37.95 -32.46
CA MET A 1 -4.86 -37.32 -31.38
C MET A 1 -4.79 -35.80 -31.51
N LYS A 2 -4.44 -35.21 -32.67
CA LYS A 2 -4.46 -33.74 -32.88
C LYS A 2 -5.80 -33.06 -32.51
N ASN A 3 -6.93 -33.59 -32.97
CA ASN A 3 -8.26 -32.98 -32.71
C ASN A 3 -8.66 -33.00 -31.23
N LEU A 4 -8.06 -33.88 -30.42
CA LEU A 4 -8.35 -33.98 -29.00
C LEU A 4 -7.52 -32.99 -28.18
N PHE A 5 -6.26 -32.78 -28.57
CA PHE A 5 -5.39 -31.79 -27.94
C PHE A 5 -5.95 -30.36 -28.13
N ILE A 6 -6.55 -30.09 -29.30
CA ILE A 6 -7.25 -28.83 -29.59
C ILE A 6 -8.48 -28.66 -28.70
N LEU A 7 -9.26 -29.72 -28.45
CA LEU A 7 -10.44 -29.68 -27.59
C LEU A 7 -10.07 -29.43 -26.11
N LEU A 8 -8.95 -30.03 -25.65
CA LEU A 8 -8.43 -29.84 -24.29
C LEU A 8 -7.91 -28.41 -24.06
N ILE A 9 -7.22 -27.84 -25.05
CA ILE A 9 -6.79 -26.44 -25.03
C ILE A 9 -8.02 -25.52 -24.99
N LEU A 10 -9.04 -25.78 -25.81
CA LEU A 10 -10.29 -25.00 -25.82
C LEU A 10 -11.06 -25.03 -24.49
N LEU A 11 -10.97 -26.13 -23.74
CA LEU A 11 -11.58 -26.27 -22.41
C LEU A 11 -10.81 -25.54 -21.29
N LEU A 12 -9.52 -25.26 -21.49
CA LEU A 12 -8.68 -24.54 -20.52
C LEU A 12 -8.67 -23.02 -20.74
N ILE A 13 -8.98 -22.54 -21.95
CA ILE A 13 -9.05 -21.09 -22.28
C ILE A 13 -9.97 -20.27 -21.34
N PRO A 14 -11.14 -20.76 -20.88
CA PRO A 14 -12.01 -19.97 -20.02
C PRO A 14 -11.42 -19.65 -18.63
N TRP A 15 -10.36 -20.35 -18.22
CA TRP A 15 -9.74 -20.16 -16.90
C TRP A 15 -8.65 -19.07 -16.89
N PHE A 16 -8.22 -18.59 -18.06
CA PHE A 16 -7.03 -17.73 -18.18
C PHE A 16 -7.28 -16.24 -18.42
N THR A 17 -8.53 -15.74 -18.43
CA THR A 17 -8.75 -14.32 -18.75
C THR A 17 -9.92 -13.69 -17.99
N TYR A 18 -9.79 -13.53 -16.68
CA TYR A 18 -10.31 -12.33 -16.04
C TYR A 18 -9.11 -11.43 -15.79
N ALA A 19 -8.85 -10.50 -16.71
CA ALA A 19 -7.96 -9.39 -16.40
C ALA A 19 -8.64 -8.62 -15.27
N GLU A 20 -8.01 -8.61 -14.10
CA GLU A 20 -8.46 -7.80 -12.97
C GLU A 20 -8.42 -6.32 -13.39
N GLU A 21 -9.39 -5.54 -12.91
CA GLU A 21 -9.58 -4.14 -13.28
C GLU A 21 -9.71 -3.32 -12.01
N PHE A 22 -8.87 -2.30 -11.87
CA PHE A 22 -8.86 -1.42 -10.71
C PHE A 22 -9.71 -0.19 -11.00
N LYS A 23 -10.78 0.00 -10.21
CA LYS A 23 -11.64 1.19 -10.25
C LYS A 23 -11.05 2.27 -9.34
N TYR A 24 -10.18 3.13 -9.88
CA TYR A 24 -9.50 4.13 -9.07
C TYR A 24 -10.40 5.31 -8.69
N PHE A 25 -11.38 5.71 -9.52
CA PHE A 25 -12.26 6.85 -9.22
C PHE A 25 -13.73 6.55 -9.50
N THR A 26 -14.64 7.00 -8.62
CA THR A 26 -16.09 6.90 -8.83
C THR A 26 -16.79 8.19 -8.42
N PHE A 27 -17.59 8.73 -9.35
CA PHE A 27 -18.55 9.80 -9.13
C PHE A 27 -19.96 9.25 -9.34
N SER A 28 -20.64 8.90 -8.25
CA SER A 28 -22.00 8.35 -8.31
C SER A 28 -22.82 8.75 -7.08
N PRO A 29 -23.16 10.04 -6.92
CA PRO A 29 -24.11 10.42 -5.89
C PRO A 29 -25.50 9.88 -6.25
N PHE A 30 -26.30 9.60 -5.21
CA PHE A 30 -27.58 8.93 -5.38
C PHE A 30 -28.60 9.88 -6.04
N THR A 31 -29.01 9.54 -7.27
CA THR A 31 -29.93 10.33 -8.09
C THR A 31 -30.80 9.39 -8.91
N ASP A 32 -32.05 9.78 -9.17
CA ASP A 32 -32.92 9.15 -10.16
C ASP A 32 -32.99 9.96 -11.47
N ALA A 33 -32.33 11.12 -11.53
CA ALA A 33 -32.30 11.98 -12.69
C ALA A 33 -31.47 11.37 -13.84
N TYR A 34 -32.03 11.45 -15.04
CA TYR A 34 -31.41 10.92 -16.24
C TYR A 34 -31.60 11.85 -17.43
N LEU A 35 -30.66 11.78 -18.36
CA LEU A 35 -30.72 12.42 -19.67
C LEU A 35 -31.01 11.34 -20.71
N ASP A 36 -32.03 11.55 -21.53
CA ASP A 36 -32.26 10.70 -22.71
C ASP A 36 -31.30 11.14 -23.82
N LEU A 37 -30.30 10.31 -24.10
CA LEU A 37 -29.27 10.59 -25.10
C LEU A 37 -29.88 10.69 -26.52
N SER A 38 -31.03 10.06 -26.77
CA SER A 38 -31.69 10.14 -28.09
C SER A 38 -32.34 11.50 -28.36
N LEU A 39 -32.55 12.31 -27.32
CA LEU A 39 -33.09 13.67 -27.43
C LEU A 39 -31.98 14.74 -27.55
N VAL A 40 -30.71 14.35 -27.49
CA VAL A 40 -29.56 15.25 -27.61
C VAL A 40 -28.59 14.74 -28.67
N LYS A 41 -27.81 15.64 -29.27
CA LYS A 41 -26.83 15.24 -30.30
C LYS A 41 -25.61 14.59 -29.67
N SER A 42 -25.11 15.19 -28.60
CA SER A 42 -23.93 14.71 -27.89
C SER A 42 -23.86 15.27 -26.48
N ILE A 43 -23.21 14.52 -25.60
CA ILE A 43 -22.78 15.00 -24.29
C ILE A 43 -21.25 14.98 -24.18
N THR A 44 -20.69 15.83 -23.33
CA THR A 44 -19.25 15.82 -23.02
C THR A 44 -19.05 16.01 -21.52
N GLN A 45 -18.44 15.03 -20.88
CA GLN A 45 -18.09 15.08 -19.46
C GLN A 45 -16.62 15.47 -19.32
N THR A 46 -16.35 16.49 -18.52
CA THR A 46 -14.99 16.91 -18.16
C THR A 46 -14.57 16.21 -16.87
N PHE A 47 -13.33 15.73 -16.79
CA PHE A 47 -12.81 15.07 -15.59
C PHE A 47 -11.31 15.26 -15.46
N TYR A 48 -10.81 15.11 -14.24
CA TYR A 48 -9.39 15.17 -13.90
C TYR A 48 -9.03 13.83 -13.26
N PRO A 49 -8.41 12.90 -14.00
CA PRO A 49 -8.00 11.59 -13.46
C PRO A 49 -6.94 11.80 -12.38
N PHE A 50 -6.75 10.86 -11.47
CA PHE A 50 -5.59 10.88 -10.55
C PHE A 50 -4.69 9.67 -10.72
N ASP A 51 -4.81 9.03 -11.87
CA ASP A 51 -4.04 7.89 -12.34
C ASP A 51 -3.45 8.28 -13.71
N ASP A 52 -2.32 7.70 -14.08
CA ASP A 52 -1.69 7.91 -15.39
C ASP A 52 -2.20 6.91 -16.45
N ASN A 53 -3.13 6.02 -16.09
CA ASN A 53 -3.77 5.08 -16.99
C ASN A 53 -5.31 5.18 -16.99
N LEU A 54 -5.91 4.98 -18.17
CA LEU A 54 -7.35 4.82 -18.33
C LEU A 54 -7.65 3.67 -19.27
N ASN A 55 -8.29 2.62 -18.75
CA ASN A 55 -8.83 1.53 -19.55
C ASN A 55 -10.29 1.75 -19.95
N ALA A 56 -11.13 2.15 -19.01
CA ALA A 56 -12.56 2.22 -19.25
C ALA A 56 -13.24 3.38 -18.54
N PHE A 57 -14.33 3.82 -19.15
CA PHE A 57 -15.26 4.77 -18.58
C PHE A 57 -16.59 4.06 -18.34
N ILE A 58 -16.95 3.85 -17.08
CA ILE A 58 -18.15 3.09 -16.70
C ILE A 58 -19.27 4.08 -16.41
N LEU A 59 -20.44 3.89 -17.02
CA LEU A 59 -21.61 4.76 -16.88
C LEU A 59 -22.78 4.03 -16.22
N TRP A 60 -23.63 4.77 -15.53
CA TRP A 60 -24.94 4.26 -15.14
C TRP A 60 -25.95 4.58 -16.23
N ILE A 61 -26.55 3.55 -16.83
CA ILE A 61 -27.49 3.71 -17.95
C ILE A 61 -28.78 2.90 -17.76
N LYS A 62 -29.81 3.28 -18.51
CA LYS A 62 -30.98 2.44 -18.81
C LYS A 62 -31.19 2.37 -20.31
N ASN A 63 -31.53 1.18 -20.79
CA ASN A 63 -31.83 0.96 -22.20
C ASN A 63 -32.88 -0.13 -22.40
N GLU A 64 -34.12 0.13 -22.02
CA GLU A 64 -35.20 -0.88 -21.96
C GLU A 64 -35.95 -1.06 -23.30
N THR A 65 -35.71 -0.19 -24.28
CA THR A 65 -36.56 -0.09 -25.49
C THR A 65 -35.96 -0.81 -26.69
N GLU A 66 -34.76 -0.40 -27.12
CA GLU A 66 -34.08 -0.98 -28.29
C GLU A 66 -32.56 -0.90 -28.15
N ALA A 67 -31.84 -1.66 -28.98
CA ALA A 67 -30.39 -1.57 -29.02
C ALA A 67 -29.96 -0.19 -29.51
N ASN A 68 -28.99 0.42 -28.82
CA ASN A 68 -28.45 1.73 -29.14
C ASN A 68 -27.00 1.61 -29.60
N GLN A 69 -26.54 2.57 -30.40
CA GLN A 69 -25.16 2.69 -30.82
C GLN A 69 -24.66 4.09 -30.52
N ILE A 70 -23.51 4.17 -29.85
CA ILE A 70 -22.88 5.43 -29.45
C ILE A 70 -21.43 5.48 -29.91
N LYS A 71 -20.91 6.68 -30.19
CA LYS A 71 -19.48 6.91 -30.39
C LYS A 71 -18.92 7.64 -29.18
N VAL A 72 -17.90 7.07 -28.59
CA VAL A 72 -17.19 7.65 -27.44
C VAL A 72 -15.84 8.14 -27.91
N SER A 73 -15.46 9.35 -27.52
CA SER A 73 -14.22 9.99 -27.90
C SER A 73 -13.56 10.65 -26.69
N LEU A 74 -12.32 10.29 -26.39
CA LEU A 74 -11.49 10.87 -25.35
C LEU A 74 -10.65 12.01 -25.93
N PHE A 75 -10.69 13.17 -25.29
CA PHE A 75 -9.95 14.36 -25.70
C PHE A 75 -9.09 14.90 -24.56
N LYS A 76 -8.00 15.56 -24.96
CA LYS A 76 -7.18 16.44 -24.12
C LYS A 76 -6.91 17.71 -24.89
N ASP A 77 -7.14 18.87 -24.30
CA ASP A 77 -6.97 20.17 -24.97
C ASP A 77 -7.67 20.24 -26.34
N ASN A 78 -8.87 19.66 -26.43
CA ASN A 78 -9.66 19.47 -27.66
C ASN A 78 -8.99 18.62 -28.77
N THR A 79 -7.83 18.02 -28.48
CA THR A 79 -7.16 17.04 -29.34
C THR A 79 -7.69 15.65 -29.05
N LEU A 80 -8.07 14.92 -30.10
CA LEU A 80 -8.57 13.54 -29.97
C LEU A 80 -7.42 12.59 -29.60
N ILE A 81 -7.57 11.87 -28.50
CA ILE A 81 -6.64 10.82 -28.07
C ILE A 81 -7.11 9.46 -28.58
N LYS A 82 -8.36 9.09 -28.30
CA LYS A 82 -8.92 7.79 -28.64
C LYS A 82 -10.41 7.92 -28.96
N SER A 83 -10.92 7.09 -29.87
CA SER A 83 -12.35 6.95 -30.10
C SER A 83 -12.72 5.50 -30.37
N LYS A 84 -13.93 5.11 -29.95
CA LYS A 84 -14.49 3.78 -30.17
C LYS A 84 -16.02 3.86 -30.26
N ILE A 85 -16.61 3.02 -31.11
CA ILE A 85 -18.06 2.85 -31.21
C ILE A 85 -18.47 1.69 -30.29
N PHE A 86 -19.57 1.87 -29.55
CA PHE A 86 -20.11 0.89 -28.63
C PHE A 86 -21.55 0.58 -29.00
N ASP A 87 -21.88 -0.71 -29.02
CA ASP A 87 -23.24 -1.22 -29.16
C ASP A 87 -23.78 -1.53 -27.76
N ILE A 88 -24.89 -0.90 -27.42
CA ILE A 88 -25.56 -1.03 -26.13
C ILE A 88 -26.80 -1.91 -26.36
N PRO A 89 -26.83 -3.14 -25.82
CA PRO A 89 -27.98 -4.03 -25.96
C PRO A 89 -29.18 -3.50 -25.18
N VAL A 90 -30.35 -4.08 -25.45
CA VAL A 90 -31.51 -3.89 -24.57
C VAL A 90 -31.17 -4.46 -23.19
N LEU A 91 -31.39 -3.66 -22.15
CA LEU A 91 -31.13 -4.01 -20.76
C LEU A 91 -32.43 -4.30 -20.03
N GLU A 92 -32.37 -5.19 -19.04
CA GLU A 92 -33.50 -5.44 -18.17
C GLU A 92 -33.90 -4.19 -17.38
N LYS A 93 -35.20 -4.11 -17.06
CA LYS A 93 -35.76 -2.98 -16.32
C LYS A 93 -35.18 -2.93 -14.91
N SER A 94 -34.49 -1.84 -14.60
CA SER A 94 -33.89 -1.54 -13.29
C SER A 94 -34.43 -0.21 -12.79
N SER A 95 -34.60 -0.01 -11.48
CA SER A 95 -34.95 1.31 -10.93
C SER A 95 -33.76 2.27 -10.93
N PHE A 96 -32.53 1.76 -10.78
CA PHE A 96 -31.30 2.55 -10.62
C PHE A 96 -30.35 2.49 -11.81
N GLY A 97 -30.79 1.87 -12.90
CA GLY A 97 -29.94 1.62 -14.07
C GLY A 97 -28.95 0.46 -13.84
N VAL A 98 -28.01 0.34 -14.76
CA VAL A 98 -26.97 -0.69 -14.78
C VAL A 98 -25.64 -0.02 -15.10
N GLU A 99 -24.56 -0.47 -14.46
CA GLU A 99 -23.20 -0.09 -14.84
C GLU A 99 -22.88 -0.66 -16.23
N PHE A 100 -22.60 0.22 -17.18
CA PHE A 100 -22.19 -0.14 -18.54
C PHE A 100 -20.76 0.34 -18.79
N LYS A 101 -19.88 -0.62 -19.05
CA LYS A 101 -18.45 -0.39 -19.24
C LYS A 101 -18.15 0.03 -20.67
N LEU A 102 -17.64 1.24 -20.85
CA LEU A 102 -17.05 1.69 -22.11
C LEU A 102 -15.55 1.35 -22.13
N ASP A 103 -15.23 0.08 -22.38
CA ASP A 103 -13.84 -0.43 -22.43
C ASP A 103 -13.14 -0.03 -23.73
N PHE A 104 -12.04 0.72 -23.64
CA PHE A 104 -11.23 1.09 -24.82
C PHE A 104 -10.38 -0.06 -25.35
N GLY A 105 -10.23 -1.15 -24.58
CA GLY A 105 -9.52 -2.39 -24.93
C GLY A 105 -8.07 -2.44 -24.43
N GLU A 106 -7.49 -1.30 -24.08
CA GLU A 106 -6.11 -1.12 -23.63
C GLU A 106 -6.03 -0.04 -22.55
N ASN A 107 -4.90 0.07 -21.85
CA ASN A 107 -4.61 1.22 -20.99
C ASN A 107 -4.17 2.39 -21.88
N ILE A 108 -4.95 3.48 -21.85
CA ILE A 108 -4.61 4.73 -22.52
C ILE A 108 -3.72 5.53 -21.56
N PRO A 109 -2.49 5.91 -21.97
CA PRO A 109 -1.65 6.75 -21.14
C PRO A 109 -2.26 8.15 -21.05
N ILE A 110 -2.54 8.57 -19.82
CA ILE A 110 -3.04 9.88 -19.45
C ILE A 110 -2.11 10.47 -18.38
N LYS A 111 -2.40 11.69 -17.94
CA LYS A 111 -1.64 12.35 -16.89
C LYS A 111 -2.56 12.74 -15.77
N SER A 112 -2.21 12.26 -14.58
CA SER A 112 -2.89 12.58 -13.34
C SER A 112 -2.98 14.09 -13.11
N GLY A 113 -4.21 14.50 -12.84
CA GLY A 113 -4.79 15.81 -12.60
C GLY A 113 -4.74 16.82 -13.74
N GLU A 114 -4.41 16.40 -14.96
CA GLU A 114 -4.68 17.23 -16.14
C GLU A 114 -6.15 17.11 -16.57
N GLU A 115 -6.67 18.08 -17.33
CA GLU A 115 -8.06 18.06 -17.80
C GLU A 115 -8.24 17.10 -18.98
N TYR A 116 -9.22 16.20 -18.87
CA TYR A 116 -9.66 15.34 -19.95
C TYR A 116 -11.16 15.48 -20.20
N LYS A 117 -11.60 15.18 -21.43
CA LYS A 117 -13.00 15.22 -21.84
C LYS A 117 -13.40 13.92 -22.50
N ILE A 118 -14.47 13.30 -22.02
CA ILE A 118 -15.12 12.20 -22.74
C ILE A 118 -16.39 12.70 -23.42
N LYS A 119 -16.42 12.60 -24.74
CA LYS A 119 -17.57 12.97 -25.56
C LYS A 119 -18.31 11.71 -25.99
N ILE A 120 -19.62 11.72 -25.83
CA ILE A 120 -20.51 10.63 -26.24
C ILE A 120 -21.48 11.21 -27.27
N ASP A 121 -21.30 10.79 -28.52
CA ASP A 121 -22.18 11.12 -29.64
C ASP A 121 -23.20 9.99 -29.84
N HIS A 122 -24.48 10.33 -29.94
CA HIS A 122 -25.52 9.38 -30.30
C HIS A 122 -25.46 9.06 -31.79
N ILE A 123 -25.43 7.78 -32.17
CA ILE A 123 -25.46 7.34 -33.58
C ILE A 123 -26.85 6.84 -33.96
N LYS A 124 -27.36 5.85 -33.22
CA LYS A 124 -28.59 5.13 -33.56
C LYS A 124 -29.28 4.61 -32.30
N GLY A 125 -30.60 4.53 -32.34
CA GLY A 125 -31.44 3.98 -31.28
C GLY A 125 -32.30 5.07 -30.64
N LYS A 126 -33.09 4.67 -29.64
CA LYS A 126 -33.94 5.55 -28.82
C LYS A 126 -33.98 5.05 -27.39
N GLY A 127 -34.26 5.97 -26.47
CA GLY A 127 -34.52 5.64 -25.06
C GLY A 127 -33.30 5.26 -24.24
N LEU A 128 -32.07 5.47 -24.74
CA LEU A 128 -30.86 5.35 -23.95
C LEU A 128 -30.78 6.50 -22.94
N LYS A 129 -30.98 6.18 -21.67
CA LYS A 129 -30.94 7.13 -20.57
C LYS A 129 -29.60 7.02 -19.85
N ILE A 130 -28.92 8.14 -19.66
CA ILE A 130 -27.66 8.24 -18.90
C ILE A 130 -27.94 9.00 -17.61
N TYR A 131 -27.58 8.42 -16.47
CA TYR A 131 -27.76 9.04 -15.17
C TYR A 131 -26.79 10.20 -14.95
N TYR A 132 -27.28 11.27 -14.34
CA TYR A 132 -26.48 12.43 -13.99
C TYR A 132 -26.93 13.04 -12.66
N SER A 133 -26.01 13.79 -12.06
CA SER A 133 -26.18 14.42 -10.76
C SER A 133 -25.81 15.90 -10.80
N SER A 134 -26.35 16.68 -9.87
CA SER A 134 -25.99 18.09 -9.73
C SER A 134 -24.62 18.24 -9.08
N LEU A 135 -23.74 19.04 -9.69
CA LEU A 135 -22.46 19.42 -9.08
C LEU A 135 -22.67 20.27 -7.81
N ILE A 136 -23.76 21.04 -7.73
CA ILE A 136 -24.05 21.93 -6.59
C ILE A 136 -24.42 21.13 -5.32
N GLN A 137 -24.98 19.93 -5.47
CA GLN A 137 -25.27 19.06 -4.32
C GLN A 137 -24.00 18.54 -3.63
N LEU A 138 -22.84 18.59 -4.29
CA LEU A 138 -21.55 18.21 -3.70
C LEU A 138 -21.06 19.21 -2.64
N LEU A 139 -21.42 20.49 -2.78
CA LEU A 139 -21.06 21.57 -1.87
C LEU A 139 -21.81 21.54 -0.53
N GLN A 140 -22.86 20.72 -0.41
CA GLN A 140 -23.77 20.73 0.74
C GLN A 140 -23.45 19.64 1.79
N HIS A 141 -22.40 18.84 1.59
CA HIS A 141 -22.01 17.75 2.49
C HIS A 141 -20.58 17.91 3.06
N THR A 142 -20.28 17.20 4.16
CA THR A 142 -19.04 17.27 4.94
C THR A 142 -17.77 17.04 4.10
N GLU A 143 -16.61 17.51 4.60
CA GLU A 143 -15.27 17.58 3.97
C GLU A 143 -14.77 16.37 3.13
N GLU A 144 -15.34 15.16 3.28
CA GLU A 144 -15.05 14.01 2.40
C GLU A 144 -15.65 14.16 0.98
N TYR A 145 -16.73 14.94 0.81
CA TYR A 145 -17.39 15.17 -0.49
C TYR A 145 -16.92 16.43 -1.24
N SER A 146 -16.21 17.35 -0.56
CA SER A 146 -15.57 18.51 -1.21
C SER A 146 -14.42 18.13 -2.15
N LEU A 147 -14.00 16.86 -2.16
CA LEU A 147 -12.98 16.35 -3.08
C LEU A 147 -13.49 16.24 -4.53
N ALA A 148 -14.80 16.08 -4.76
CA ALA A 148 -15.34 15.85 -6.10
C ALA A 148 -15.21 17.06 -7.05
N GLU A 149 -15.18 18.29 -6.50
CA GLU A 149 -15.07 19.52 -7.31
C GLU A 149 -13.75 19.61 -8.07
N ASP A 150 -12.67 19.03 -7.53
CA ASP A 150 -11.37 19.03 -8.18
C ASP A 150 -11.23 17.96 -9.28
N PHE A 151 -12.14 16.98 -9.32
CA PHE A 151 -12.03 15.80 -10.20
C PHE A 151 -13.10 15.73 -11.27
N VAL A 152 -14.23 16.42 -11.06
CA VAL A 152 -15.38 16.36 -11.97
C VAL A 152 -15.75 17.76 -12.43
N GLY A 153 -15.56 18.01 -13.72
CA GLY A 153 -16.01 19.24 -14.35
C GLY A 153 -17.47 19.17 -14.81
N PRO A 154 -17.98 20.25 -15.43
CA PRO A 154 -19.34 20.30 -15.91
C PRO A 154 -19.58 19.34 -17.09
N LEU A 155 -20.81 18.84 -17.16
CA LEU A 155 -21.39 18.16 -18.29
C LEU A 155 -21.82 19.21 -19.33
N TYR A 156 -21.34 19.06 -20.55
CA TYR A 156 -21.79 19.84 -21.69
C TYR A 156 -22.84 19.04 -22.46
N ILE A 157 -24.00 19.63 -22.68
CA ILE A 157 -25.10 19.05 -23.47
C ILE A 157 -25.19 19.87 -24.76
N ASN A 158 -24.98 19.24 -25.91
CA ASN A 158 -24.91 19.94 -27.21
C ASN A 158 -23.96 21.15 -27.19
N ASN A 159 -22.79 21.00 -26.55
CA ASN A 159 -21.77 22.04 -26.33
C ASN A 159 -22.17 23.19 -25.39
N SER A 160 -23.35 23.14 -24.78
CA SER A 160 -23.76 24.09 -23.75
C SER A 160 -23.39 23.55 -22.37
N SER A 161 -22.62 24.31 -21.59
CA SER A 161 -22.25 23.94 -20.22
C SER A 161 -23.49 23.83 -19.33
N SER A 162 -23.45 22.93 -18.37
CA SER A 162 -24.51 22.75 -17.35
C SER A 162 -23.91 22.61 -15.95
N SER A 163 -24.75 22.67 -14.92
CA SER A 163 -24.36 22.45 -13.52
C SER A 163 -24.44 20.97 -13.11
N TYR A 164 -24.33 20.06 -14.06
CA TYR A 164 -24.48 18.61 -13.86
C TYR A 164 -23.19 17.87 -14.20
N ALA A 165 -23.09 16.62 -13.76
CA ALA A 165 -22.10 15.65 -14.19
C ALA A 165 -22.77 14.28 -14.35
N VAL A 166 -22.37 13.51 -15.37
CA VAL A 166 -22.85 12.11 -15.49
C VAL A 166 -22.34 11.29 -14.31
N ASN A 167 -23.06 10.24 -13.92
CA ASN A 167 -22.52 9.29 -12.96
C ASN A 167 -21.53 8.37 -13.68
N PHE A 168 -20.28 8.33 -13.22
CA PHE A 168 -19.22 7.55 -13.86
C PHE A 168 -18.16 7.00 -12.91
N THR A 169 -17.47 5.97 -13.37
CA THR A 169 -16.26 5.41 -12.75
C THR A 169 -15.15 5.36 -13.79
N LEU A 170 -13.93 5.66 -13.36
CA LEU A 170 -12.71 5.47 -14.13
C LEU A 170 -11.99 4.23 -13.62
N SER A 171 -11.39 3.50 -14.54
CA SER A 171 -10.64 2.29 -14.22
C SER A 171 -9.43 2.09 -15.10
N GLU A 172 -8.52 1.26 -14.61
CA GLU A 172 -7.35 0.76 -15.31
C GLU A 172 -7.29 -0.78 -15.27
N LYS A 173 -6.52 -1.37 -16.19
CA LYS A 173 -6.16 -2.79 -16.16
C LYS A 173 -4.75 -2.97 -15.64
N GLU A 174 -4.43 -4.22 -15.29
CA GLU A 174 -3.08 -4.65 -14.90
C GLU A 174 -2.00 -4.06 -15.80
N GLU A 175 -0.98 -3.51 -15.15
CA GLU A 175 0.12 -2.81 -15.79
C GLU A 175 1.42 -3.00 -14.96
N ASN A 176 2.57 -2.63 -15.52
CA ASN A 176 3.89 -2.90 -14.91
C ASN A 176 4.75 -1.62 -14.77
N ASN A 177 4.17 -0.45 -15.01
CA ASN A 177 4.86 0.81 -14.80
C ASN A 177 4.98 1.03 -13.29
N LEU A 178 6.06 1.70 -12.90
CA LEU A 178 6.27 1.99 -11.48
C LEU A 178 5.54 3.30 -11.13
N PRO A 179 4.89 3.39 -9.96
CA PRO A 179 4.40 4.66 -9.46
C PRO A 179 5.52 5.68 -9.38
N GLN A 180 5.26 6.94 -9.74
CA GLN A 180 6.27 7.99 -9.83
C GLN A 180 6.09 9.03 -8.73
N PHE A 181 7.17 9.32 -8.01
CA PHE A 181 7.24 10.45 -7.10
C PHE A 181 7.19 11.79 -7.85
N LYS A 182 6.50 12.76 -7.26
CA LYS A 182 6.49 14.18 -7.65
C LYS A 182 6.73 15.05 -6.40
N ASP A 183 7.42 16.17 -6.57
CA ASP A 183 7.57 17.24 -5.56
C ASP A 183 7.86 16.79 -4.12
N ILE A 184 8.85 15.92 -3.92
CA ILE A 184 9.27 15.52 -2.58
C ILE A 184 9.93 16.70 -1.86
N LYS A 185 9.38 17.07 -0.71
CA LYS A 185 9.83 18.21 0.10
C LYS A 185 9.99 17.80 1.56
N VAL A 186 11.14 18.12 2.12
CA VAL A 186 11.42 17.95 3.55
C VAL A 186 11.33 19.31 4.21
N ASN A 187 10.41 19.45 5.15
CA ASN A 187 10.19 20.67 5.92
C ASN A 187 10.61 20.40 7.37
N VAL A 188 11.74 20.98 7.77
CA VAL A 188 12.19 20.92 9.15
C VAL A 188 11.44 21.99 9.96
N VAL A 189 10.42 21.57 10.71
CA VAL A 189 9.52 22.48 11.42
C VAL A 189 10.15 22.97 12.72
N THR A 190 10.79 22.06 13.44
CA THR A 190 11.57 22.35 14.66
C THR A 190 12.79 21.45 14.71
N PRO A 191 13.76 21.66 15.61
CA PRO A 191 14.83 20.69 15.86
C PRO A 191 14.32 19.26 16.16
N TYR A 192 13.08 19.15 16.63
CA TYR A 192 12.45 17.92 17.10
C TYR A 192 11.37 17.37 16.18
N LYS A 193 11.07 18.04 15.06
CA LYS A 193 9.97 17.65 14.19
C LYS A 193 10.26 17.97 12.74
N VAL A 194 10.11 16.97 11.88
CA VAL A 194 10.24 17.09 10.42
C VAL A 194 9.00 16.56 9.74
N ILE A 195 8.59 17.23 8.66
CA ILE A 195 7.49 16.79 7.81
C ILE A 195 8.04 16.52 6.42
N ILE A 196 7.90 15.28 5.94
CA ILE A 196 8.26 14.89 4.59
C ILE A 196 6.97 14.80 3.78
N ASN A 197 6.80 15.68 2.80
CA ASN A 197 5.67 15.69 1.89
C ASN A 197 6.10 15.16 0.53
N PHE A 198 5.21 14.44 -0.15
CA PHE A 198 5.44 14.01 -1.52
C PHE A 198 4.11 13.90 -2.27
N GLN A 199 4.22 13.86 -3.59
CA GLN A 199 3.11 13.57 -4.49
C GLN A 199 3.40 12.31 -5.30
N THR A 200 2.36 11.74 -5.88
CA THR A 200 2.46 10.65 -6.85
C THR A 200 1.60 10.92 -8.08
N ASN A 201 1.89 10.19 -9.14
CA ASN A 201 1.10 10.19 -10.37
C ASN A 201 -0.12 9.26 -10.32
N GLU A 202 -0.20 8.34 -9.35
CA GLU A 202 -1.33 7.42 -9.19
C GLU A 202 -1.60 7.13 -7.71
N PRO A 203 -2.75 6.52 -7.34
CA PRO A 203 -2.99 6.10 -5.97
C PRO A 203 -1.97 5.08 -5.50
N VAL A 204 -1.39 5.30 -4.32
CA VAL A 204 -0.34 4.43 -3.79
C VAL A 204 -0.54 4.12 -2.31
N LYS A 205 -0.02 2.98 -1.88
CA LYS A 205 0.40 2.71 -0.52
C LYS A 205 1.81 3.25 -0.35
N TYR A 206 2.12 3.81 0.80
CA TYR A 206 3.45 4.36 1.06
C TYR A 206 3.99 3.95 2.42
N LYS A 207 5.33 3.80 2.51
CA LYS A 207 6.11 3.50 3.71
C LYS A 207 7.29 4.45 3.86
N LEU A 208 7.77 4.68 5.09
CA LEU A 208 8.97 5.45 5.38
C LEU A 208 9.94 4.64 6.22
N VAL A 209 11.20 4.64 5.82
CA VAL A 209 12.32 4.15 6.62
C VAL A 209 13.25 5.33 6.87
N TYR A 210 13.65 5.59 8.12
CA TYR A 210 14.54 6.71 8.44
C TYR A 210 15.43 6.44 9.65
N TRP A 211 16.62 7.02 9.65
CA TRP A 211 17.60 6.85 10.72
C TRP A 211 18.58 8.02 10.76
N ILE A 212 19.28 8.17 11.89
CA ILE A 212 20.38 9.13 12.00
C ILE A 212 21.63 8.46 11.45
N SER A 213 22.41 9.17 10.64
CA SER A 213 23.54 8.60 9.88
C SER A 213 24.62 7.93 10.74
N ASN A 214 24.66 8.23 12.04
CA ASN A 214 25.60 7.69 13.02
C ASN A 214 24.94 6.86 14.13
N GLU A 215 23.66 6.50 14.01
CA GLU A 215 22.95 5.63 14.96
C GLU A 215 22.52 4.32 14.31
N GLU A 216 22.53 3.23 15.08
CA GLU A 216 22.15 1.88 14.62
C GLU A 216 20.63 1.67 14.52
N ASN A 217 19.87 2.52 15.21
CA ASN A 217 18.42 2.44 15.29
C ASN A 217 17.77 3.01 14.03
N VAL A 218 17.11 2.14 13.26
CA VAL A 218 16.27 2.53 12.13
C VAL A 218 14.81 2.50 12.55
N ASN A 219 14.11 3.57 12.19
CA ASN A 219 12.69 3.70 12.39
C ASN A 219 11.97 3.33 11.09
N VAL A 220 10.91 2.53 11.21
CA VAL A 220 10.11 2.06 10.07
C VAL A 220 8.65 2.43 10.33
N ILE A 221 8.06 3.16 9.39
CA ILE A 221 6.62 3.33 9.26
C ILE A 221 6.21 2.48 8.06
N ASP A 222 5.57 1.34 8.33
CA ASP A 222 5.22 0.36 7.29
C ASP A 222 4.14 0.90 6.33
N PHE A 223 3.88 0.16 5.25
CA PHE A 223 2.87 0.51 4.26
C PHE A 223 1.51 0.70 4.90
N ILE A 224 0.85 1.81 4.55
CA ILE A 224 -0.56 2.01 4.87
C ILE A 224 -1.44 0.89 4.26
N GLU A 225 -2.52 0.52 4.95
CA GLU A 225 -3.38 -0.60 4.54
C GLU A 225 -4.20 -0.32 3.27
N TYR A 226 -4.43 0.96 2.93
CA TYR A 226 -5.28 1.42 1.83
C TYR A 226 -4.48 2.23 0.80
N LEU A 227 -4.99 2.32 -0.44
CA LEU A 227 -4.42 3.23 -1.45
C LEU A 227 -4.83 4.66 -1.14
N ASP A 228 -3.87 5.57 -1.08
CA ASP A 228 -4.09 6.99 -0.89
C ASP A 228 -3.78 7.73 -2.20
N ASN A 229 -4.57 8.76 -2.50
CA ASN A 229 -4.36 9.58 -3.68
C ASN A 229 -3.43 10.75 -3.30
N CYS A 230 -2.16 10.68 -3.68
CA CYS A 230 -1.15 11.69 -3.36
C CYS A 230 -1.00 12.78 -4.43
N TYR A 231 -2.00 13.03 -5.28
CA TYR A 231 -1.86 14.02 -6.35
C TYR A 231 -1.65 15.47 -5.84
N LYS A 232 -2.31 15.84 -4.74
CA LYS A 232 -2.26 17.21 -4.19
C LYS A 232 -1.05 17.45 -3.28
N PRO A 233 -0.46 18.66 -3.28
CA PRO A 233 0.60 19.01 -2.33
C PRO A 233 0.16 18.77 -0.88
N ASN A 234 1.07 18.29 -0.05
CA ASN A 234 0.88 18.06 1.39
C ASN A 234 -0.21 17.04 1.77
N LYS A 235 -0.78 16.30 0.80
CA LYS A 235 -1.76 15.26 1.09
C LYS A 235 -1.09 14.00 1.66
N CYS A 236 -0.08 13.48 0.96
CA CYS A 236 0.73 12.38 1.47
C CYS A 236 1.96 12.94 2.18
N LYS A 237 2.05 12.63 3.47
CA LYS A 237 3.10 13.14 4.33
C LYS A 237 3.46 12.14 5.43
N PHE A 238 4.70 12.23 5.86
CA PHE A 238 5.16 11.66 7.11
C PHE A 238 5.50 12.79 8.08
N GLU A 239 4.99 12.70 9.29
CA GLU A 239 5.46 13.51 10.41
C GLU A 239 6.34 12.63 11.27
N ILE A 240 7.60 13.02 11.44
CA ILE A 240 8.58 12.27 12.21
C ILE A 240 9.13 13.15 13.34
N ASP A 241 9.25 12.54 14.51
CA ASP A 241 9.95 13.13 15.65
C ASP A 241 11.46 12.95 15.45
N THR A 242 12.23 14.00 15.73
CA THR A 242 13.65 14.04 15.44
C THR A 242 14.49 14.46 16.65
N LYS A 243 15.79 14.17 16.58
CA LYS A 243 16.80 14.72 17.49
C LYS A 243 17.37 16.00 16.86
N PRO A 244 17.68 17.02 17.66
CA PRO A 244 18.32 18.24 17.19
C PRO A 244 19.73 17.98 16.69
N ASN A 245 20.24 18.85 15.83
CA ASN A 245 21.61 18.81 15.30
C ASN A 245 22.04 17.42 14.75
N SER A 246 21.14 16.76 14.01
CA SER A 246 21.32 15.38 13.56
C SER A 246 21.11 15.28 12.06
N LEU A 247 22.01 14.55 11.37
CA LEU A 247 21.86 14.20 9.96
C LEU A 247 21.01 12.93 9.85
N TYR A 248 19.84 13.07 9.24
CA TYR A 248 18.95 11.96 8.94
C TYR A 248 19.09 11.51 7.50
N ILE A 249 19.04 10.20 7.32
CA ILE A 249 18.85 9.54 6.02
C ILE A 249 17.43 8.95 6.04
N PHE A 250 16.71 9.09 4.94
CA PHE A 250 15.37 8.52 4.82
C PHE A 250 15.13 7.90 3.44
N GLN A 251 14.23 6.93 3.40
CA GLN A 251 13.76 6.25 2.20
C GLN A 251 12.23 6.18 2.23
N ILE A 252 11.59 6.61 1.16
CA ILE A 252 10.14 6.50 0.96
C ILE A 252 9.91 5.40 -0.07
N GLY A 253 9.10 4.40 0.25
CA GLY A 253 8.60 3.42 -0.72
C GLY A 253 7.15 3.73 -1.07
N ILE A 254 6.80 3.70 -2.37
CA ILE A 254 5.43 3.80 -2.87
C ILE A 254 5.09 2.55 -3.69
N LYS A 255 3.85 2.08 -3.55
CA LYS A 255 3.34 0.86 -4.17
C LYS A 255 1.94 1.08 -4.71
N ASP A 256 1.67 0.72 -5.96
CA ASP A 256 0.36 0.89 -6.61
C ASP A 256 -0.62 -0.25 -6.24
N TYR A 257 -1.72 -0.39 -7.00
CA TYR A 257 -2.68 -1.49 -6.86
C TYR A 257 -2.11 -2.85 -7.31
N TRP A 258 -1.25 -2.84 -8.34
CA TRP A 258 -0.67 -4.03 -8.99
C TRP A 258 0.62 -4.53 -8.32
N ASP A 259 0.96 -3.98 -7.15
CA ASP A 259 2.18 -4.26 -6.39
C ASP A 259 3.50 -3.84 -7.09
N ASN A 260 3.44 -2.93 -8.06
CA ASN A 260 4.60 -2.23 -8.61
C ASN A 260 5.16 -1.26 -7.57
N ILE A 261 6.48 -1.32 -7.30
CA ILE A 261 7.12 -0.55 -6.22
C ILE A 261 8.16 0.42 -6.78
N ASN A 262 8.10 1.67 -6.33
CA ASN A 262 9.15 2.67 -6.53
C ASN A 262 9.65 3.23 -5.20
N VAL A 263 10.91 3.68 -5.17
CA VAL A 263 11.57 4.13 -3.94
C VAL A 263 12.35 5.41 -4.19
N TYR A 264 12.26 6.33 -3.23
CA TYR A 264 13.06 7.54 -3.17
C TYR A 264 13.93 7.56 -1.92
N GLN A 265 15.17 8.01 -2.04
CA GLN A 265 16.09 8.21 -0.92
C GLN A 265 16.51 9.68 -0.82
N GLY A 266 16.53 10.21 0.40
CA GLY A 266 16.97 11.56 0.69
C GLY A 266 17.68 11.68 2.02
N THR A 267 18.13 12.90 2.32
CA THR A 267 18.73 13.26 3.61
C THR A 267 18.24 14.63 4.06
N PHE A 268 18.29 14.90 5.36
CA PHE A 268 18.07 16.23 5.92
C PHE A 268 18.83 16.41 7.23
N ILE A 269 19.08 17.65 7.62
CA ILE A 269 19.74 18.00 8.88
C ILE A 269 18.78 18.79 9.74
N THR A 270 18.62 18.41 11.00
CA THR A 270 17.85 19.19 11.98
C THR A 270 18.71 20.30 12.58
N PRO A 271 18.14 21.49 12.84
CA PRO A 271 18.87 22.58 13.48
C PRO A 271 19.25 22.22 14.92
N TYR A 272 20.21 22.97 15.47
CA TYR A 272 20.53 22.91 16.90
C TYR A 272 19.42 23.54 17.74
N ASP A 273 19.14 22.98 18.92
CA ASP A 273 18.27 23.64 19.91
C ASP A 273 19.13 24.47 20.88
N PRO A 274 18.98 25.81 20.90
CA PRO A 274 19.74 26.68 21.81
C PRO A 274 19.42 26.47 23.28
N ASN A 275 18.31 25.80 23.62
CA ASN A 275 17.96 25.47 25.01
C ASN A 275 18.62 24.17 25.50
N LEU A 276 19.25 23.40 24.60
CA LEU A 276 20.04 22.27 25.02
C LEU A 276 21.38 22.76 25.58
N PRO A 277 21.81 22.30 26.77
CA PRO A 277 23.13 22.64 27.29
C PRO A 277 24.18 22.27 26.24
N ILE A 278 25.06 23.23 25.92
CA ILE A 278 26.18 23.01 25.00
C ILE A 278 26.95 21.79 25.53
N PRO A 279 27.09 20.71 24.75
CA PRO A 279 27.75 19.51 25.25
C PRO A 279 29.20 19.87 25.58
N THR A 280 29.49 19.91 26.88
CA THR A 280 30.86 20.07 27.37
C THR A 280 31.46 18.67 27.33
N SER A 281 32.21 18.40 26.27
CA SER A 281 32.85 17.10 25.95
C SER A 281 31.90 15.91 25.73
N SER A 282 32.20 15.13 24.68
CA SER A 282 31.47 13.95 24.28
C SER A 282 31.29 12.96 25.43
N PRO A 283 30.07 12.50 25.75
CA PRO A 283 29.92 11.31 26.57
C PRO A 283 30.34 10.12 25.70
N THR A 284 31.35 9.39 26.14
CA THR A 284 31.59 8.02 25.69
C THR A 284 30.41 7.19 26.20
N GLN A 285 29.34 7.11 25.41
CA GLN A 285 28.28 6.13 25.66
C GLN A 285 28.88 4.76 25.36
N THR A 286 29.22 4.02 26.40
CA THR A 286 29.40 2.58 26.31
C THR A 286 28.01 1.98 26.13
N ALA A 287 27.52 1.96 24.89
CA ALA A 287 26.42 1.10 24.52
C ALA A 287 26.89 -0.33 24.74
N ILE A 288 26.09 -1.15 25.42
CA ILE A 288 26.25 -2.59 25.35
C ILE A 288 25.83 -2.97 23.93
N GLN A 289 26.76 -2.87 22.98
CA GLN A 289 26.62 -3.49 21.67
C GLN A 289 26.56 -5.00 21.93
N ILE A 290 25.43 -5.62 21.64
CA ILE A 290 25.47 -7.02 21.24
C ILE A 290 26.20 -6.97 19.90
N GLU A 291 27.50 -7.20 19.92
CA GLU A 291 28.37 -7.17 18.75
C GLU A 291 27.91 -8.30 17.82
N ASP A 292 27.01 -7.98 16.90
CA ASP A 292 26.65 -8.88 15.82
C ASP A 292 27.82 -8.93 14.86
N LYS A 293 28.47 -10.09 14.82
CA LYS A 293 29.63 -10.40 13.97
C LYS A 293 29.24 -11.24 12.78
N GLU A 294 27.97 -11.65 12.67
CA GLU A 294 27.52 -12.53 11.62
C GLU A 294 27.20 -11.71 10.37
N PRO A 295 27.82 -12.01 9.22
CA PRO A 295 27.45 -11.35 7.98
C PRO A 295 26.01 -11.70 7.55
N PRO A 296 25.30 -10.78 6.88
CA PRO A 296 23.96 -11.02 6.39
C PRO A 296 23.93 -12.20 5.41
N ILE A 297 22.92 -13.05 5.50
CA ILE A 297 22.75 -14.22 4.65
C ILE A 297 21.78 -13.91 3.52
N ILE A 298 22.20 -14.12 2.27
CA ILE A 298 21.30 -14.06 1.11
C ILE A 298 20.48 -15.35 1.07
N THR A 299 19.20 -15.27 1.43
CA THR A 299 18.28 -16.40 1.55
C THR A 299 17.66 -16.84 0.22
N SER A 300 17.61 -15.93 -0.76
CA SER A 300 17.23 -16.28 -2.15
C SER A 300 17.83 -15.30 -3.14
N PHE A 301 18.07 -15.73 -4.38
CA PHE A 301 18.61 -14.91 -5.45
C PHE A 301 18.09 -15.40 -6.80
N ASN A 302 17.62 -14.48 -7.65
CA ASN A 302 17.15 -14.74 -9.01
C ASN A 302 17.53 -13.61 -9.95
N ILE A 303 17.85 -13.94 -11.20
CA ILE A 303 17.87 -12.96 -12.31
C ILE A 303 16.46 -12.96 -12.92
N ILE A 304 15.68 -11.92 -12.63
CA ILE A 304 14.28 -11.84 -13.05
C ILE A 304 14.14 -11.36 -14.50
N GLU A 305 15.12 -10.60 -14.98
CA GLU A 305 15.16 -10.11 -16.36
C GLU A 305 16.60 -9.97 -16.86
N LEU A 306 16.86 -10.43 -18.09
CA LEU A 306 18.13 -10.27 -18.76
C LEU A 306 17.89 -9.91 -20.22
N THR A 307 18.32 -8.72 -20.63
CA THR A 307 18.16 -8.25 -22.02
C THR A 307 19.49 -8.31 -22.77
N THR A 308 19.52 -7.72 -23.95
CA THR A 308 20.76 -7.51 -24.72
C THR A 308 21.69 -6.48 -24.07
N THR A 309 21.18 -5.58 -23.21
CA THR A 309 21.96 -4.46 -22.63
C THR A 309 21.77 -4.23 -21.13
N THR A 310 20.85 -4.96 -20.48
CA THR A 310 20.51 -4.81 -19.06
C THR A 310 20.39 -6.16 -18.35
N ILE A 311 20.52 -6.12 -17.02
CA ILE A 311 20.21 -7.22 -16.11
C ILE A 311 19.41 -6.69 -14.92
N THR A 312 18.39 -7.42 -14.50
CA THR A 312 17.61 -7.15 -13.29
C THR A 312 17.66 -8.37 -12.37
N ILE A 313 18.10 -8.15 -11.13
CA ILE A 313 18.19 -9.18 -10.10
C ILE A 313 17.16 -8.93 -8.99
N LYS A 314 16.67 -10.00 -8.38
CA LYS A 314 15.85 -9.99 -7.17
C LYS A 314 16.48 -10.93 -6.16
N PHE A 315 16.66 -10.49 -4.93
CA PHE A 315 17.19 -11.33 -3.87
C PHE A 315 16.55 -10.98 -2.52
N THR A 316 16.68 -11.90 -1.57
CA THR A 316 16.22 -11.70 -0.19
C THR A 316 17.35 -12.02 0.78
N THR A 317 17.29 -11.39 1.95
CA THR A 317 18.24 -11.57 3.04
C THR A 317 17.51 -11.94 4.33
N ASN A 318 18.20 -12.62 5.23
CA ASN A 318 17.67 -12.99 6.55
C ASN A 318 17.44 -11.78 7.47
N GLU A 319 18.07 -10.66 7.16
CA GLU A 319 17.99 -9.41 7.89
C GLU A 319 18.03 -8.20 6.96
N TYR A 320 17.83 -7.02 7.50
CA TYR A 320 17.83 -5.80 6.72
C TYR A 320 19.24 -5.42 6.27
N THR A 321 19.41 -5.14 4.99
CA THR A 321 20.75 -4.89 4.42
C THR A 321 20.74 -3.78 3.39
N LEU A 322 21.90 -3.15 3.17
CA LEU A 322 22.20 -2.46 1.93
C LEU A 322 22.82 -3.46 0.98
N ALA A 323 22.68 -3.23 -0.33
CA ALA A 323 23.45 -4.00 -1.29
C ALA A 323 24.12 -3.11 -2.32
N ASN A 324 25.29 -3.55 -2.76
CA ASN A 324 26.06 -2.96 -3.80
C ASN A 324 26.27 -4.00 -4.90
N PHE A 325 25.68 -3.73 -6.07
CA PHE A 325 25.75 -4.57 -7.24
C PHE A 325 26.73 -4.00 -8.24
N SER A 326 27.85 -4.69 -8.45
CA SER A 326 28.90 -4.30 -9.39
C SER A 326 29.05 -5.31 -10.50
N ILE A 327 29.09 -4.84 -11.75
CA ILE A 327 29.25 -5.67 -12.95
C ILE A 327 30.63 -5.43 -13.54
N TYR A 328 31.32 -6.51 -13.90
CA TYR A 328 32.64 -6.48 -14.50
C TYR A 328 32.66 -7.28 -15.80
N THR A 329 33.45 -6.83 -16.76
CA THR A 329 33.83 -7.67 -17.89
C THR A 329 34.65 -8.86 -17.40
N TYR A 330 34.72 -9.93 -18.18
CA TYR A 330 35.58 -11.07 -17.88
C TYR A 330 37.09 -10.71 -17.83
N THR A 331 37.47 -9.53 -18.33
CA THR A 331 38.81 -8.94 -18.21
C THR A 331 39.00 -8.05 -16.97
N ASN A 332 38.12 -8.18 -15.97
CA ASN A 332 38.11 -7.43 -14.71
C ASN A 332 37.93 -5.91 -14.85
N LYS A 333 37.37 -5.42 -15.96
CA LYS A 333 37.03 -4.00 -16.12
C LYS A 333 35.66 -3.74 -15.49
N LEU A 334 35.60 -2.81 -14.53
CA LEU A 334 34.34 -2.37 -13.95
C LEU A 334 33.47 -1.70 -15.02
N VAL A 335 32.24 -2.18 -15.17
CA VAL A 335 31.24 -1.66 -16.12
C VAL A 335 30.27 -0.73 -15.43
N LEU A 336 29.75 -1.15 -14.27
CA LEU A 336 28.75 -0.42 -13.51
C LEU A 336 28.84 -0.83 -12.03
N THR A 337 28.59 0.14 -11.16
CA THR A 337 28.29 -0.10 -9.74
C THR A 337 26.94 0.55 -9.43
N LYS A 338 26.04 -0.18 -8.78
CA LYS A 338 24.68 0.25 -8.45
C LYS A 338 24.32 -0.19 -7.05
N LEU A 339 23.94 0.76 -6.21
CA LEU A 339 23.43 0.48 -4.87
C LEU A 339 21.96 0.06 -4.94
N SER A 340 21.57 -0.84 -4.05
CA SER A 340 20.18 -1.16 -3.73
C SER A 340 19.45 0.12 -3.34
N PRO A 341 18.23 0.34 -3.85
CA PRO A 341 17.47 1.54 -3.53
C PRO A 341 16.89 1.52 -2.11
N ILE A 342 16.90 0.38 -1.43
CA ILE A 342 16.28 0.16 -0.12
C ILE A 342 17.20 -0.56 0.86
N PHE A 343 17.14 -0.13 2.11
CA PHE A 343 17.55 -0.92 3.27
C PHE A 343 16.39 -1.83 3.69
N ASP A 344 16.39 -3.07 3.21
CA ASP A 344 15.27 -4.00 3.34
C ASP A 344 15.80 -5.45 3.45
N THR A 345 14.88 -6.40 3.56
CA THR A 345 15.12 -7.85 3.45
C THR A 345 14.86 -8.37 2.04
N ILE A 346 14.20 -7.59 1.18
CA ILE A 346 13.91 -7.94 -0.21
C ILE A 346 14.42 -6.83 -1.10
N HIS A 347 15.18 -7.18 -2.14
CA HIS A 347 15.83 -6.22 -3.02
C HIS A 347 15.59 -6.56 -4.49
N ILE A 348 15.38 -5.51 -5.29
CA ILE A 348 15.37 -5.59 -6.76
C ILE A 348 16.34 -4.54 -7.28
N ILE A 349 17.33 -4.95 -8.08
CA ILE A 349 18.34 -4.06 -8.66
C ILE A 349 18.39 -4.29 -10.16
N SER A 350 18.14 -3.24 -10.94
CA SER A 350 18.29 -3.25 -12.40
C SER A 350 19.50 -2.43 -12.84
N SER A 351 20.27 -2.95 -13.80
CA SER A 351 21.35 -2.23 -14.44
C SER A 351 20.81 -1.22 -15.46
N LYS A 352 21.56 -0.15 -15.69
CA LYS A 352 21.33 0.71 -16.86
C LYS A 352 21.65 -0.05 -18.16
N PRO A 353 21.16 0.41 -19.35
CA PRO A 353 21.46 -0.21 -20.64
C PRO A 353 22.91 0.09 -21.07
N VAL A 354 23.85 -0.57 -20.43
CA VAL A 354 25.31 -0.36 -20.61
C VAL A 354 26.06 -1.64 -20.98
N LEU A 355 25.37 -2.78 -21.03
CA LEU A 355 25.96 -4.07 -21.36
C LEU A 355 25.98 -4.28 -22.88
N VAL A 356 26.93 -5.09 -23.34
CA VAL A 356 27.09 -5.47 -24.75
C VAL A 356 26.37 -6.78 -24.99
N PRO A 357 25.57 -6.92 -26.07
CA PRO A 357 24.85 -8.15 -26.37
C PRO A 357 25.78 -9.36 -26.56
N ASN A 358 25.30 -10.55 -26.20
CA ASN A 358 26.04 -11.81 -26.28
C ASN A 358 27.45 -11.78 -25.64
N TYR A 359 27.62 -11.02 -24.56
CA TYR A 359 28.92 -10.88 -23.89
C TYR A 359 28.88 -11.49 -22.49
N LYS A 360 29.98 -12.13 -22.10
CA LYS A 360 30.14 -12.77 -20.78
C LYS A 360 30.60 -11.75 -19.74
N TYR A 361 29.84 -11.62 -18.66
CA TYR A 361 30.13 -10.78 -17.51
C TYR A 361 30.21 -11.64 -16.25
N TYR A 362 30.84 -11.08 -15.21
CA TYR A 362 30.59 -11.51 -13.84
C TYR A 362 30.14 -10.31 -13.02
N ALA A 363 29.29 -10.57 -12.04
CA ALA A 363 28.84 -9.56 -11.11
C ALA A 363 29.17 -9.96 -9.67
N ILE A 364 29.33 -8.93 -8.86
CA ILE A 364 29.57 -9.02 -7.43
C ILE A 364 28.42 -8.27 -6.76
N LEU A 365 27.63 -9.00 -5.98
CA LEU A 365 26.62 -8.47 -5.08
C LEU A 365 27.21 -8.48 -3.67
N ARG A 366 27.60 -7.32 -3.16
CA ARG A 366 27.98 -7.14 -1.76
C ARG A 366 26.74 -6.72 -0.99
N VAL A 367 26.33 -7.50 -0.01
CA VAL A 367 25.23 -7.21 0.90
C VAL A 367 25.84 -6.90 2.25
N GLU A 368 25.46 -5.78 2.84
CA GLU A 368 26.07 -5.22 4.03
C GLU A 368 24.99 -4.89 5.04
N ASP A 369 25.15 -5.39 6.27
CA ASP A 369 24.28 -5.07 7.38
C ASP A 369 24.62 -3.67 7.94
N ARG A 370 24.06 -3.32 9.09
CA ARG A 370 24.33 -2.02 9.73
C ARG A 370 25.67 -1.94 10.46
N ASN A 371 26.26 -3.09 10.79
CA ASN A 371 27.52 -3.20 11.51
C ASN A 371 28.72 -3.31 10.54
N ASN A 372 28.47 -3.10 9.25
CA ASN A 372 29.41 -3.31 8.15
C ASN A 372 29.91 -4.76 8.04
N ASN A 373 29.21 -5.73 8.64
CA ASN A 373 29.41 -7.11 8.25
C ASN A 373 28.80 -7.26 6.86
N TYR A 374 29.53 -7.94 5.98
CA TYR A 374 29.10 -8.06 4.61
C TYR A 374 29.26 -9.47 4.09
N THR A 375 28.27 -9.89 3.32
CA THR A 375 28.34 -11.09 2.49
C THR A 375 28.53 -10.66 1.05
N THR A 376 29.44 -11.34 0.36
CA THR A 376 29.67 -11.10 -1.05
C THR A 376 29.23 -12.32 -1.85
N PHE A 377 28.37 -12.10 -2.82
CA PHE A 377 27.89 -13.12 -3.74
C PHE A 377 28.35 -12.79 -5.15
N LYS A 378 29.16 -13.68 -5.72
CA LYS A 378 29.68 -13.55 -7.07
C LYS A 378 28.96 -14.54 -7.99
N PHE A 379 28.50 -14.07 -9.14
CA PHE A 379 27.88 -14.92 -10.16
C PHE A 379 28.26 -14.45 -11.57
N GLU A 380 28.16 -15.36 -12.54
CA GLU A 380 28.45 -15.09 -13.94
C GLU A 380 27.17 -15.11 -14.78
N PHE A 381 27.12 -14.32 -15.84
CA PHE A 381 26.00 -14.32 -16.78
C PHE A 381 26.44 -13.91 -18.19
N ILE A 382 25.66 -14.29 -19.20
CA ILE A 382 25.85 -13.89 -20.59
C ILE A 382 24.60 -13.14 -21.01
N THR A 383 24.73 -11.87 -21.39
CA THR A 383 23.61 -11.07 -21.91
C THR A 383 22.97 -11.73 -23.11
N SER A 384 21.67 -11.55 -23.30
CA SER A 384 20.95 -12.15 -24.41
C SER A 384 21.58 -11.77 -25.76
N PRO A 385 21.74 -12.71 -26.71
CA PRO A 385 22.16 -12.38 -28.07
C PRO A 385 21.08 -11.61 -28.83
N GLN A 386 19.79 -11.83 -28.54
CA GLN A 386 18.64 -11.15 -29.12
C GLN A 386 17.45 -11.16 -28.15
N GLY A 387 16.86 -9.99 -27.88
CA GLY A 387 15.64 -9.87 -27.07
C GLY A 387 15.83 -9.97 -25.55
N THR A 388 14.71 -10.15 -24.85
CA THR A 388 14.63 -10.24 -23.38
C THR A 388 14.39 -11.68 -22.94
N ILE A 389 15.17 -12.14 -21.97
CA ILE A 389 15.01 -13.41 -21.28
C ILE A 389 14.43 -13.11 -19.90
N LYS A 390 13.26 -13.69 -19.58
CA LYS A 390 12.65 -13.61 -18.25
C LYS A 390 12.99 -14.88 -17.46
N GLU A 391 13.34 -14.71 -16.19
CA GLU A 391 13.74 -15.77 -15.26
C GLU A 391 14.91 -16.65 -15.76
N VAL A 392 16.13 -16.23 -15.46
CA VAL A 392 17.33 -17.03 -15.73
C VAL A 392 17.69 -17.80 -14.46
N PHE A 393 17.53 -19.12 -14.51
CA PHE A 393 18.04 -20.02 -13.47
C PHE A 393 19.56 -20.16 -13.64
N LEU A 394 20.32 -19.76 -12.62
CA LEU A 394 21.75 -20.05 -12.58
C LEU A 394 21.93 -21.58 -12.48
N PRO A 395 22.91 -22.18 -13.18
CA PRO A 395 23.24 -23.59 -12.98
C PRO A 395 23.60 -23.83 -11.51
N PRO A 396 23.26 -25.00 -10.94
CA PRO A 396 23.56 -25.34 -9.55
C PRO A 396 25.04 -25.71 -9.40
N ASP A 397 25.93 -24.76 -9.67
CA ASP A 397 27.33 -24.84 -9.27
C ASP A 397 27.48 -23.97 -8.03
N THR A 398 27.67 -24.63 -6.89
CA THR A 398 27.94 -24.03 -5.57
C THR A 398 28.92 -22.86 -5.72
N PRO A 399 28.51 -21.60 -5.48
CA PRO A 399 29.49 -20.53 -5.38
C PRO A 399 30.29 -20.75 -4.11
N SER A 400 31.61 -20.72 -4.21
CA SER A 400 32.48 -20.68 -3.03
C SER A 400 32.12 -19.40 -2.25
N ILE A 401 31.43 -19.57 -1.13
CA ILE A 401 31.32 -18.54 -0.09
C ILE A 401 32.76 -18.29 0.37
N SER A 402 33.38 -17.23 -0.14
CA SER A 402 34.67 -16.77 0.36
C SER A 402 34.38 -15.77 1.48
N THR A 403 34.16 -16.29 2.68
CA THR A 403 34.16 -15.50 3.91
C THR A 403 35.56 -14.92 4.10
N THR A 404 35.77 -13.69 3.66
CA THR A 404 37.00 -12.95 3.96
C THR A 404 36.69 -12.04 5.14
N SER A 405 36.90 -12.55 6.36
CA SER A 405 36.86 -11.72 7.57
C SER A 405 38.13 -10.87 7.60
N GLN A 406 38.02 -9.55 7.39
CA GLN A 406 39.10 -8.60 7.67
C GLN A 406 38.72 -7.74 8.88
N SER A 407 39.27 -8.08 10.05
CA SER A 407 39.40 -7.16 11.17
C SER A 407 40.68 -6.33 10.99
N GLN A 408 40.60 -5.00 11.02
CA GLN A 408 41.78 -4.13 11.03
C GLN A 408 42.63 -4.36 12.30
N PRO A 409 43.98 -4.32 12.23
CA PRO A 409 44.84 -4.42 13.41
C PRO A 409 44.94 -3.07 14.14
N GLN A 410 44.64 -3.06 15.44
CA GLN A 410 44.99 -1.95 16.34
C GLN A 410 46.40 -2.18 16.92
N GLU A 411 47.26 -1.17 16.80
CA GLU A 411 48.56 -1.09 17.47
C GLU A 411 48.40 -1.12 19.00
N GLN A 412 49.09 -2.06 19.65
CA GLN A 412 49.19 -2.14 21.11
C GLN A 412 50.14 -1.08 21.66
N ILE A 413 49.62 -0.15 22.45
CA ILE A 413 50.41 0.62 23.41
C ILE A 413 50.28 -0.09 24.78
N LEU A 414 51.40 -0.66 25.23
CA LEU A 414 51.62 -1.23 26.56
C LEU A 414 51.55 -0.13 27.64
N GLN A 415 50.84 -0.38 28.75
CA GLN A 415 51.18 0.12 30.10
C GLN A 415 50.33 -0.59 31.20
N PRO A 416 50.73 -0.56 32.49
CA PRO A 416 50.84 -1.75 33.33
C PRO A 416 49.77 -1.83 34.45
N SER A 417 49.59 -3.05 34.96
CA SER A 417 48.72 -3.36 36.10
C SER A 417 49.34 -2.95 37.43
N ILE A 418 48.57 -2.22 38.25
CA ILE A 418 48.82 -2.08 39.69
C ILE A 418 47.66 -2.74 40.44
N LYS A 419 48.02 -3.74 41.25
CA LYS A 419 47.19 -4.36 42.29
C LYS A 419 46.83 -3.33 43.34
N THR A 420 45.58 -3.34 43.79
CA THR A 420 45.21 -2.72 45.08
C THR A 420 44.48 -3.76 45.93
N SER A 421 45.03 -3.98 47.11
CA SER A 421 44.58 -4.84 48.19
C SER A 421 43.44 -4.21 49.00
N GLU A 422 42.61 -5.07 49.57
CA GLU A 422 41.63 -4.83 50.63
C GLU A 422 42.23 -4.14 51.86
N ILE A 423 41.48 -3.21 52.49
CA ILE A 423 41.36 -3.06 53.97
C ILE A 423 39.95 -2.51 54.28
N ASN A 424 39.28 -3.17 55.23
CA ASN A 424 37.99 -2.86 55.85
C ASN A 424 38.01 -1.58 56.72
N GLU A 425 36.85 -0.95 56.95
CA GLU A 425 36.29 -0.80 58.31
C GLU A 425 34.87 -0.23 58.33
N GLN A 426 34.12 -0.68 59.35
CA GLN A 426 32.68 -0.55 59.57
C GLN A 426 32.28 0.80 60.23
N ILE A 427 30.96 0.91 60.44
CA ILE A 427 30.22 1.61 61.52
C ILE A 427 29.63 2.99 61.17
N PHE A 428 28.30 3.05 60.93
CA PHE A 428 27.29 3.54 61.89
C PHE A 428 25.86 3.47 61.30
N GLN A 429 24.97 2.73 61.98
CA GLN A 429 23.52 2.91 61.93
C GLN A 429 23.13 3.90 63.04
N THR A 430 22.28 4.89 62.76
CA THR A 430 21.26 5.36 63.72
C THR A 430 20.09 6.06 63.00
N VAL A 431 18.93 5.40 63.09
CA VAL A 431 17.54 5.87 63.26
C VAL A 431 17.28 7.39 63.28
N THR A 432 16.33 7.85 62.46
CA THR A 432 15.23 8.71 62.95
C THR A 432 13.96 8.53 62.11
N GLU A 433 12.88 8.20 62.82
CA GLU A 433 11.49 8.03 62.38
C GLU A 433 10.68 9.30 62.73
N SER A 434 9.45 9.41 62.22
CA SER A 434 8.45 10.51 62.30
C SER A 434 8.52 11.51 61.12
N ASP A 435 7.46 11.84 60.39
CA ASP A 435 6.04 11.89 60.76
C ASP A 435 5.09 11.53 59.62
N LYS A 436 3.96 10.93 60.02
CA LYS A 436 2.77 10.63 59.21
C LYS A 436 2.10 11.92 58.72
N LYS A 437 1.73 11.95 57.44
CA LYS A 437 0.45 12.54 57.03
C LYS A 437 -0.25 11.63 56.01
N GLU A 438 -1.20 10.92 56.58
CA GLU A 438 -2.19 10.02 56.01
C GLU A 438 -3.07 10.79 55.00
N SER A 439 -2.84 10.60 53.70
CA SER A 439 -3.86 10.86 52.68
C SER A 439 -4.65 9.58 52.48
N LYS A 440 -5.91 9.59 52.96
CA LYS A 440 -6.92 8.58 52.61
C LYS A 440 -7.03 8.49 51.09
N GLU A 441 -6.37 7.50 50.52
CA GLU A 441 -6.58 7.08 49.13
C GLU A 441 -7.89 6.28 49.11
N ILE A 442 -9.02 6.98 48.89
CA ILE A 442 -10.25 6.31 48.47
C ILE A 442 -9.99 5.82 47.05
N LYS A 443 -9.47 4.61 46.90
CA LYS A 443 -9.47 3.88 45.63
C LYS A 443 -10.92 3.58 45.27
N SER A 444 -11.60 4.53 44.62
CA SER A 444 -12.84 4.27 43.91
C SER A 444 -12.53 3.25 42.82
N ASN A 445 -13.13 2.06 42.91
CA ASN A 445 -13.05 1.03 41.88
C ASN A 445 -13.80 1.48 40.62
N VAL A 446 -13.16 2.34 39.82
CA VAL A 446 -13.68 2.81 38.53
C VAL A 446 -13.40 1.75 37.46
N ALA A 447 -14.46 1.24 36.82
CA ALA A 447 -14.34 0.19 35.80
C ALA A 447 -15.31 0.40 34.63
N ILE A 448 -14.89 -0.04 33.43
CA ILE A 448 -15.72 -0.06 32.21
C ILE A 448 -16.08 -1.51 31.88
N ASN A 449 -17.38 -1.81 31.80
CA ASN A 449 -17.89 -3.12 31.42
C ASN A 449 -18.67 -3.04 30.10
N PHE A 450 -18.30 -3.87 29.13
CA PHE A 450 -18.97 -3.91 27.83
C PHE A 450 -19.93 -5.10 27.77
N ASN A 451 -21.16 -4.84 27.35
CA ASN A 451 -22.18 -5.85 27.08
C ASN A 451 -22.36 -6.01 25.56
N PRO A 452 -21.83 -7.09 24.96
CA PRO A 452 -21.91 -7.30 23.51
C PRO A 452 -23.33 -7.54 23.01
N LYS A 453 -24.26 -8.00 23.87
CA LYS A 453 -25.65 -8.30 23.45
C LYS A 453 -26.45 -7.06 23.12
N ASN A 454 -26.20 -5.97 23.85
CA ASN A 454 -26.97 -4.74 23.73
C ASN A 454 -26.15 -3.59 23.12
N TYR A 455 -24.88 -3.83 22.80
CA TYR A 455 -23.92 -2.81 22.37
C TYR A 455 -23.86 -1.65 23.37
N GLU A 456 -23.73 -1.95 24.66
CA GLU A 456 -23.72 -0.95 25.73
C GLU A 456 -22.46 -1.06 26.58
N ILE A 457 -21.93 0.08 27.01
CA ILE A 457 -20.89 0.15 28.03
C ILE A 457 -21.48 0.67 29.33
N ALA A 458 -21.20 -0.03 30.43
CA ALA A 458 -21.54 0.37 31.78
C ALA A 458 -20.28 0.90 32.46
N ILE A 459 -20.37 2.12 33.00
CA ILE A 459 -19.29 2.82 33.70
C ILE A 459 -19.62 2.83 35.18
N ASN A 460 -18.82 2.15 35.99
CA ASN A 460 -19.03 2.08 37.43
C ASN A 460 -18.30 3.24 38.14
N ILE A 461 -18.95 4.40 38.22
CA ILE A 461 -18.47 5.59 38.95
C ILE A 461 -19.58 6.05 39.91
N PRO A 462 -19.27 6.51 41.13
CA PRO A 462 -20.26 7.14 42.01
C PRO A 462 -20.98 8.28 41.29
N LYS A 463 -22.32 8.32 41.34
CA LYS A 463 -23.14 9.31 40.59
C LYS A 463 -22.71 10.76 40.83
N GLU A 464 -22.28 11.07 42.05
CA GLU A 464 -21.79 12.38 42.48
C GLU A 464 -20.49 12.81 41.78
N GLN A 465 -19.75 11.86 41.20
CA GLN A 465 -18.45 12.10 40.56
C GLN A 465 -18.49 11.98 39.04
N MET A 466 -19.61 11.54 38.42
CA MET A 466 -19.67 11.29 36.97
C MET A 466 -19.34 12.52 36.11
N GLY A 467 -19.71 13.72 36.58
CA GLY A 467 -19.38 14.98 35.93
C GLY A 467 -17.88 15.31 35.88
N ASN A 468 -17.05 14.61 36.67
CA ASN A 468 -15.61 14.82 36.72
C ASN A 468 -14.85 14.00 35.69
N PHE A 469 -15.51 13.14 34.90
CA PHE A 469 -14.83 12.27 33.94
C PHE A 469 -15.17 12.61 32.48
N ILE A 470 -14.25 12.29 31.58
CA ILE A 470 -14.42 12.32 30.13
C ILE A 470 -14.28 10.88 29.64
N LEU A 471 -15.25 10.42 28.84
CA LEU A 471 -15.10 9.16 28.10
C LEU A 471 -14.70 9.47 26.66
N GLU A 472 -13.68 8.77 26.17
CA GLU A 472 -13.22 8.84 24.80
C GLU A 472 -13.23 7.45 24.19
N ILE A 473 -13.73 7.36 22.96
CA ILE A 473 -13.77 6.12 22.19
C ILE A 473 -12.96 6.36 20.94
N TYR A 474 -11.97 5.50 20.73
CA TYR A 474 -11.09 5.50 19.60
C TYR A 474 -11.32 4.25 18.76
N ASP A 475 -11.26 4.37 17.43
CA ASP A 475 -11.24 3.20 16.55
C ASP A 475 -9.87 2.50 16.55
N LYS A 476 -9.75 1.43 15.76
CA LYS A 476 -8.51 0.66 15.59
C LYS A 476 -7.31 1.49 15.11
N ASN A 477 -7.56 2.64 14.47
CA ASN A 477 -6.54 3.54 13.93
C ASN A 477 -6.21 4.69 14.90
N ASN A 478 -6.65 4.59 16.16
CA ASN A 478 -6.55 5.65 17.17
C ASN A 478 -7.25 6.97 16.76
N LYS A 479 -8.24 6.94 15.87
CA LYS A 479 -9.07 8.11 15.58
C LYS A 479 -10.19 8.21 16.61
N LEU A 480 -10.35 9.39 17.20
CA LEU A 480 -11.43 9.67 18.15
C LEU A 480 -12.78 9.61 17.42
N VAL A 481 -13.59 8.58 17.72
CA VAL A 481 -14.92 8.40 17.15
C VAL A 481 -16.03 8.97 18.04
N ARG A 482 -15.79 9.06 19.35
CA ARG A 482 -16.73 9.69 20.29
C ARG A 482 -16.02 10.25 21.51
N ARG A 483 -16.48 11.41 21.98
CA ARG A 483 -16.07 12.01 23.26
C ARG A 483 -17.30 12.44 24.05
N VAL A 484 -17.44 11.95 25.27
CA VAL A 484 -18.52 12.31 26.21
C VAL A 484 -17.90 13.10 27.35
N LYS A 485 -18.09 14.43 27.34
CA LYS A 485 -17.49 15.33 28.32
C LYS A 485 -18.28 15.45 29.61
N ASN A 486 -19.55 15.08 29.67
CA ASN A 486 -20.36 15.21 30.89
C ASN A 486 -21.22 13.96 31.03
N ILE A 487 -20.64 12.93 31.64
CA ILE A 487 -21.31 11.64 31.81
C ILE A 487 -22.45 11.85 32.82
N GLN A 488 -23.70 11.66 32.39
CA GLN A 488 -24.89 11.79 33.24
C GLN A 488 -25.55 10.45 33.54
N GLU A 489 -25.26 9.44 32.71
CA GLU A 489 -25.79 8.09 32.81
C GLU A 489 -24.64 7.10 33.02
N ASP A 490 -24.89 6.05 33.80
CA ASP A 490 -23.95 4.94 34.04
C ASP A 490 -23.81 4.03 32.82
N LYS A 491 -24.67 4.17 31.81
CA LYS A 491 -24.68 3.36 30.60
C LYS A 491 -24.62 4.24 29.36
N ILE A 492 -23.78 3.86 28.41
CA ILE A 492 -23.65 4.54 27.12
C ILE A 492 -23.84 3.52 26.00
N SER A 493 -24.79 3.80 25.11
CA SER A 493 -25.06 2.97 23.92
C SER A 493 -24.01 3.18 22.84
N LEU A 494 -23.56 2.09 22.21
CA LEU A 494 -22.61 2.04 21.09
C LEU A 494 -23.27 1.56 19.78
N LYS A 495 -24.60 1.49 19.71
CA LYS A 495 -25.34 0.94 18.57
C LYS A 495 -25.12 1.67 17.24
N ASP A 496 -24.72 2.93 17.30
CA ASP A 496 -24.42 3.79 16.16
C ASP A 496 -22.96 3.69 15.69
N LEU A 497 -22.11 2.94 16.40
CA LEU A 497 -20.75 2.65 15.95
C LEU A 497 -20.74 1.48 14.96
N LYS A 498 -19.89 1.57 13.93
CA LYS A 498 -19.70 0.50 12.93
C LYS A 498 -19.04 -0.72 13.58
N GLU A 499 -19.14 -1.88 12.94
CA GLU A 499 -18.39 -3.07 13.36
C GLU A 499 -16.88 -2.80 13.32
N GLY A 500 -16.15 -3.27 14.34
CA GLY A 500 -14.73 -2.99 14.48
C GLY A 500 -14.19 -3.10 15.91
N ILE A 501 -12.88 -2.91 16.05
CA ILE A 501 -12.18 -2.86 17.33
C ILE A 501 -12.11 -1.41 17.81
N TYR A 502 -12.49 -1.18 19.06
CA TYR A 502 -12.48 0.13 19.68
C TYR A 502 -11.71 0.13 20.99
N LYS A 503 -10.98 1.21 21.24
CA LYS A 503 -10.32 1.50 22.50
C LYS A 503 -11.10 2.58 23.24
N ILE A 504 -11.61 2.25 24.42
CA ILE A 504 -12.36 3.16 25.28
C ILE A 504 -11.44 3.61 26.41
N ILE A 505 -11.35 4.93 26.61
CA ILE A 505 -10.53 5.58 27.63
C ILE A 505 -11.43 6.42 28.52
N LEU A 506 -11.25 6.32 29.82
CA LEU A 506 -11.87 7.22 30.79
C LEU A 506 -10.80 8.08 31.45
N ILE A 507 -11.01 9.40 31.41
CA ILE A 507 -10.06 10.43 31.87
C ILE A 507 -10.70 11.21 33.02
N ASP A 508 -9.99 11.43 34.12
CA ASP A 508 -10.41 12.35 35.18
C ASP A 508 -10.04 13.79 34.79
N LYS A 509 -11.02 14.69 34.74
CA LYS A 509 -10.83 16.10 34.37
C LYS A 509 -9.98 16.88 35.36
N ASN A 510 -10.01 16.50 36.63
CA ASN A 510 -9.36 17.27 37.69
C ASN A 510 -7.84 17.11 37.66
N VAL A 511 -7.38 15.91 37.32
CA VAL A 511 -5.94 15.56 37.24
C VAL A 511 -5.46 15.37 35.81
N ASN A 512 -6.36 15.31 34.83
CA ASN A 512 -6.08 15.07 33.41
C ASN A 512 -5.32 13.75 33.16
N GLU A 513 -5.64 12.71 33.92
CA GLU A 513 -5.02 11.39 33.84
C GLU A 513 -6.00 10.31 33.37
N ILE A 514 -5.48 9.30 32.69
CA ILE A 514 -6.25 8.12 32.26
C ILE A 514 -6.46 7.22 33.47
N ILE A 515 -7.73 7.04 33.87
CA ILE A 515 -8.10 6.24 35.03
C ILE A 515 -8.29 4.77 34.63
N THR A 516 -8.88 4.52 33.46
CA THR A 516 -9.04 3.16 32.94
C THR A 516 -9.14 3.16 31.42
N GLN A 517 -8.69 2.06 30.82
CA GLN A 517 -8.75 1.81 29.38
C GLN A 517 -9.22 0.38 29.10
N LYS A 518 -10.02 0.21 28.04
CA LYS A 518 -10.52 -1.10 27.64
C LYS A 518 -10.69 -1.20 26.13
N ASN A 519 -10.18 -2.30 25.56
CA ASN A 519 -10.42 -2.65 24.16
C ASN A 519 -11.68 -3.51 24.06
N ILE A 520 -12.53 -3.21 23.10
CA ILE A 520 -13.77 -3.95 22.81
C ILE A 520 -13.86 -4.23 21.31
N GLU A 521 -14.58 -5.29 20.95
CA GLU A 521 -14.84 -5.63 19.55
C GLU A 521 -16.35 -5.69 19.31
N LEU A 522 -16.82 -4.93 18.32
CA LEU A 522 -18.21 -4.93 17.86
C LEU A 522 -18.32 -5.82 16.62
N ARG A 523 -19.03 -6.96 16.73
CA ARG A 523 -19.34 -7.86 15.60
C ARG A 523 -20.86 -7.91 15.39
N ASN A 524 -21.37 -7.89 14.15
CA ASN A 524 -22.77 -8.27 13.91
C ASN A 524 -22.87 -9.79 13.85
N GLU A 525 -23.49 -10.39 14.86
CA GLU A 525 -23.77 -11.84 14.82
C GLU A 525 -24.86 -12.22 13.80
N PHE A 526 -25.61 -11.25 13.24
CA PHE A 526 -26.77 -11.54 12.40
C PHE A 526 -26.49 -11.84 10.90
N LYS A 527 -25.31 -11.52 10.36
CA LYS A 527 -25.03 -11.71 8.91
C LYS A 527 -24.28 -13.00 8.52
N ASN A 528 -23.85 -13.81 9.48
CA ASN A 528 -22.95 -14.95 9.20
C ASN A 528 -23.65 -16.29 8.89
N LYS A 529 -24.97 -16.44 9.09
CA LYS A 529 -25.66 -17.70 8.79
C LYS A 529 -25.91 -17.93 7.29
N GLU A 530 -26.29 -16.91 6.52
CA GLU A 530 -26.51 -17.06 5.07
C GLU A 530 -25.21 -17.21 4.26
N LYS A 531 -24.10 -16.65 4.74
CA LYS A 531 -22.82 -16.71 4.03
C LYS A 531 -22.15 -18.09 4.15
N LEU A 532 -22.33 -18.80 5.27
CA LEU A 532 -21.76 -20.14 5.45
C LEU A 532 -22.47 -21.21 4.60
N GLU A 533 -23.79 -21.11 4.41
CA GLU A 533 -24.53 -22.07 3.57
C GLU A 533 -24.17 -21.93 2.09
N ASN A 534 -23.96 -20.70 1.61
CA ASN A 534 -23.53 -20.47 0.23
C ASN A 534 -22.09 -20.93 -0.04
N ILE A 535 -21.18 -20.82 0.94
CA ILE A 535 -19.81 -21.32 0.80
C ILE A 535 -19.79 -22.85 0.77
N SER A 536 -20.56 -23.52 1.64
CA SER A 536 -20.71 -24.98 1.63
C SER A 536 -21.23 -25.52 0.30
N PHE A 537 -22.21 -24.85 -0.31
CA PHE A 537 -22.77 -25.25 -1.60
C PHE A 537 -21.76 -25.12 -2.75
N LYS A 538 -20.94 -24.05 -2.73
CA LYS A 538 -19.92 -23.78 -3.76
C LYS A 538 -18.77 -24.79 -3.73
N TYR A 539 -18.32 -25.21 -2.54
CA TYR A 539 -17.32 -26.27 -2.42
C TYR A 539 -17.88 -27.64 -2.87
N LYS A 540 -19.13 -27.96 -2.52
CA LYS A 540 -19.74 -29.24 -2.90
C LYS A 540 -19.91 -29.39 -4.42
N THR A 541 -20.29 -28.30 -5.11
CA THR A 541 -20.39 -28.27 -6.58
C THR A 541 -19.02 -28.36 -7.26
N MET A 542 -17.98 -27.73 -6.70
CA MET A 542 -16.61 -27.84 -7.21
C MET A 542 -16.06 -29.28 -7.13
N TYR A 543 -16.27 -29.99 -6.02
CA TYR A 543 -15.83 -31.39 -5.88
C TYR A 543 -16.56 -32.35 -6.84
N ILE A 544 -17.86 -32.13 -7.09
CA ILE A 544 -18.63 -32.91 -8.06
C ILE A 544 -18.08 -32.68 -9.48
N LEU A 545 -17.73 -31.43 -9.82
CA LEU A 545 -17.15 -31.10 -11.12
C LEU A 545 -15.78 -31.77 -11.32
N ILE A 546 -14.90 -31.70 -10.31
CA ILE A 546 -13.58 -32.36 -10.33
C ILE A 546 -13.73 -33.88 -10.50
N PHE A 547 -14.66 -34.50 -9.77
CA PHE A 547 -14.93 -35.92 -9.88
C PHE A 547 -15.41 -36.31 -11.30
N LEU A 548 -16.31 -35.52 -11.89
CA LEU A 548 -16.78 -35.74 -13.26
C LEU A 548 -15.66 -35.61 -14.30
N ILE A 549 -14.74 -34.65 -14.11
CA ILE A 549 -13.57 -34.48 -14.98
C ILE A 549 -12.63 -35.69 -14.90
N ILE A 550 -12.36 -36.18 -13.68
CA ILE A 550 -11.52 -37.37 -13.47
C ILE A 550 -12.18 -38.61 -14.10
N LEU A 551 -13.48 -38.80 -13.87
CA LEU A 551 -14.23 -39.92 -14.45
C LEU A 551 -14.20 -39.88 -15.98
N PHE A 552 -14.39 -38.69 -16.56
CA PHE A 552 -14.30 -38.49 -18.00
C PHE A 552 -12.90 -38.84 -18.52
N ALA A 553 -11.83 -38.39 -17.87
CA ALA A 553 -10.45 -38.70 -18.25
C ALA A 553 -10.15 -40.21 -18.23
N ILE A 554 -10.70 -40.95 -17.25
CA ILE A 554 -10.55 -42.41 -17.14
C ILE A 554 -11.29 -43.13 -18.28
N VAL A 555 -12.57 -42.80 -18.49
CA VAL A 555 -13.39 -43.40 -19.56
C VAL A 555 -12.78 -43.12 -20.92
N PHE A 556 -12.30 -41.89 -21.11
CA PHE A 556 -11.69 -41.45 -22.35
C PHE A 556 -10.36 -42.17 -22.61
N SER A 557 -9.51 -42.33 -21.58
CA SER A 557 -8.27 -43.13 -21.65
C SER A 557 -8.56 -44.60 -22.02
N TYR A 558 -9.62 -45.18 -21.46
CA TYR A 558 -10.04 -46.54 -21.78
C TYR A 558 -10.50 -46.70 -23.24
N LEU A 559 -11.25 -45.73 -23.77
CA LEU A 559 -11.68 -45.72 -25.18
C LEU A 559 -10.48 -45.64 -26.13
N ILE A 560 -9.48 -44.81 -25.82
CA ILE A 560 -8.22 -44.76 -26.59
C ILE A 560 -7.52 -46.11 -26.56
N TYR A 561 -7.36 -46.72 -25.39
CA TYR A 561 -6.72 -48.03 -25.26
C TYR A 561 -7.43 -49.11 -26.11
N LYS A 562 -8.77 -49.14 -26.08
CA LYS A 562 -9.58 -50.08 -26.86
C LYS A 562 -9.40 -49.86 -28.38
N LEU A 563 -9.36 -48.61 -28.84
CA LEU A 563 -9.12 -48.26 -30.24
C LEU A 563 -7.72 -48.65 -30.72
N ILE A 564 -6.70 -48.54 -29.86
CA ILE A 564 -5.33 -48.99 -30.17
C ILE A 564 -5.28 -50.51 -30.25
N LYS A 565 -5.96 -51.22 -29.35
CA LYS A 565 -5.98 -52.70 -29.32
C LYS A 565 -6.69 -53.31 -30.52
N GLN A 566 -7.70 -52.67 -31.10
CA GLN A 566 -8.40 -53.17 -32.29
C GLN A 566 -7.63 -52.98 -33.61
N LYS A 567 -6.57 -52.17 -33.62
CA LYS A 567 -5.71 -51.95 -34.79
C LYS A 567 -4.43 -52.79 -34.81
N ARG A 568 -4.18 -53.57 -33.77
CA ARG A 568 -3.19 -54.66 -33.74
C ARG A 568 -3.94 -55.97 -33.88
#